data_AF-A0A1J0WDA5-F1
#
_entry.id   AF-A0A1J0WDA5-F1
#
_cell.length_a   1.000
_cell.length_b   1.000
_cell.length_c   1.000
_cell.angle_alpha   90.00
_cell.angle_beta   90.00
_cell.angle_gamma   90.00
#
_symmetry.space_group_name_H-M   'P 1'
#
loop_
_entity.id
_entity.type
_entity.pdbx_description
1 polymer ?
#
loop_
_entity_poly.entity_id
_entity_poly.type
_entity_poly.pdbx_seq_one_letter_code
_entity_poly.pdbx_strand_id
1 'polypeptide(L)'
;MTTRVGHLPAQGDSIRFEETLAALERACERPPIFPDTVLDGLRRLAEARPVQLPSDVLSRYLTLLYRLWGLNDPVDIAYREEGAISPQRIGWSCETQIFDCFHDSRAEVRDHILRSVDHARVLHPEEVAERGAHFRPQPWVPLDIDAARCFLTPYLDHLAKRAEGAELRHLKPCWDAVTLPLPPFEGLFWEWLDLVGQGEDFRLALALHGLTDRARQRVSGQSLRDTLLPLLQSDHPLVAAHAARFIGSLMADFEERVMAPDDWTPARIVEHLRHLQKHRRSVAGAFLNGIDAMDPDPFAELVRIAPDLDVEQWVMDVLRGPAEAAFLPGTQAFWFYLHEHYDRDPAMVLRFVRAGHLDVAWMCITENSPPADGMEPALEAMALQDPEGYGTAARDLLRRMGGG
;
A
#
# COMPACT_ATOMS: atom_id res chain seq x y z
N MET A 1 -20.09 6.51 -10.46
CA MET A 1 -19.49 6.68 -9.13
C MET A 1 -19.91 8.02 -8.54
N THR A 2 -20.91 8.03 -7.66
CA THR A 2 -21.28 9.21 -6.87
C THR A 2 -20.46 9.19 -5.57
N THR A 3 -19.23 9.69 -5.63
CA THR A 3 -18.44 9.91 -4.42
C THR A 3 -19.06 11.08 -3.67
N ARG A 4 -19.74 10.78 -2.55
CA ARG A 4 -20.08 11.78 -1.53
C ARG A 4 -18.80 12.54 -1.23
N VAL A 5 -18.75 13.84 -1.57
CA VAL A 5 -17.69 14.73 -1.14
C VAL A 5 -17.84 14.84 0.37
N GLY A 6 -17.14 13.95 1.07
CA GLY A 6 -17.14 13.86 2.52
C GLY A 6 -16.80 15.22 3.11
N HIS A 7 -17.39 15.51 4.28
CA HIS A 7 -17.07 16.67 5.09
C HIS A 7 -15.58 17.00 5.00
N LEU A 8 -15.27 18.27 4.78
CA LEU A 8 -13.90 18.77 4.89
C LEU A 8 -13.35 18.31 6.26
N PRO A 9 -12.34 17.41 6.35
CA PRO A 9 -11.60 17.27 7.59
C PRO A 9 -11.19 18.67 8.09
N ALA A 10 -11.34 18.88 9.39
CA ALA A 10 -10.96 20.13 10.05
C ALA A 10 -9.55 20.54 9.61
N GLN A 11 -9.29 21.84 9.47
CA GLN A 11 -8.00 22.39 9.01
C GLN A 11 -6.82 22.15 10.00
N GLY A 12 -6.95 21.18 10.92
CA GLY A 12 -6.17 21.08 12.14
C GLY A 12 -6.48 22.23 13.11
N ASP A 13 -5.96 22.12 14.32
CA ASP A 13 -6.02 23.17 15.35
C ASP A 13 -4.58 23.44 15.78
N SER A 14 -3.95 24.46 15.18
CA SER A 14 -2.54 24.78 15.40
C SER A 14 -2.23 25.05 16.87
N ILE A 15 -3.16 25.68 17.60
CA ILE A 15 -2.98 25.98 19.03
C ILE A 15 -2.94 24.66 19.80
N ARG A 16 -3.95 23.81 19.61
CA ARG A 16 -4.02 22.50 20.27
C ARG A 16 -2.85 21.61 19.89
N PHE A 17 -2.37 21.68 18.64
CA PHE A 17 -1.21 20.94 18.16
C PHE A 17 0.06 21.34 18.91
N GLU A 18 0.36 22.64 18.98
CA GLU A 18 1.54 23.15 19.69
C GLU A 18 1.50 22.88 21.20
N GLU A 19 0.33 23.03 21.83
CA GLU A 19 0.12 22.69 23.23
C GLU A 19 0.38 21.20 23.51
N THR A 20 -0.13 20.33 22.63
CA THR A 20 0.08 18.88 22.72
C THR A 20 1.55 18.52 22.50
N LEU A 21 2.21 19.15 21.51
CA LEU A 21 3.63 18.94 21.21
C LEU A 21 4.49 19.31 22.41
N ALA A 22 4.28 20.50 22.98
CA ALA A 22 5.01 20.96 24.16
C ALA A 22 4.75 20.08 25.39
N ALA A 23 3.54 19.54 25.55
CA ALA A 23 3.23 18.62 26.64
C ALA A 23 3.98 17.29 26.50
N LEU A 24 4.06 16.73 25.30
CA LEU A 24 4.76 15.47 25.05
C LEU A 24 6.29 15.64 25.13
N GLU A 25 6.85 16.75 24.64
CA GLU A 25 8.26 17.10 24.83
C GLU A 25 8.63 17.14 26.33
N ARG A 26 7.85 17.85 27.15
CA ARG A 26 8.06 17.91 28.62
C ARG A 26 7.96 16.55 29.29
N ALA A 27 7.11 15.66 28.79
CA ALA A 27 7.03 14.29 29.30
C ALA A 27 8.32 13.49 28.99
N CYS A 28 8.90 13.71 27.80
CA CYS A 28 10.15 13.07 27.38
C CYS A 28 11.40 13.57 28.14
N GLU A 29 11.34 14.76 28.75
CA GLU A 29 12.41 15.28 29.61
C GLU A 29 12.53 14.55 30.96
N ARG A 30 11.53 13.73 31.34
CA ARG A 30 11.47 13.03 32.62
C ARG A 30 11.33 11.51 32.42
N PRO A 31 12.34 10.84 31.85
CA PRO A 31 12.30 9.39 31.67
C PRO A 31 12.28 8.63 33.01
N PRO A 32 11.74 7.40 33.03
CA PRO A 32 11.13 6.71 31.89
C PRO A 32 9.70 7.20 31.61
N ILE A 33 9.32 7.26 30.33
CA ILE A 33 7.94 7.55 29.91
C ILE A 33 7.18 6.25 29.63
N PHE A 34 5.87 6.23 29.86
CA PHE A 34 5.04 5.05 29.61
C PHE A 34 4.41 5.05 28.19
N PRO A 35 4.27 3.87 27.54
CA PRO A 35 3.69 3.74 26.20
C PRO A 35 2.34 4.42 26.00
N ASP A 36 1.43 4.31 26.97
CA ASP A 36 0.09 4.91 26.87
C ASP A 36 0.16 6.43 26.76
N THR A 37 1.07 7.06 27.51
CA THR A 37 1.28 8.52 27.46
C THR A 37 1.82 8.95 26.11
N VAL A 38 2.78 8.18 25.56
CA VAL A 38 3.34 8.44 24.23
C VAL A 38 2.26 8.32 23.17
N LEU A 39 1.50 7.22 23.16
CA LEU A 39 0.51 6.95 22.12
C LEU A 39 -0.69 7.89 22.18
N ASP A 40 -1.17 8.24 23.38
CA ASP A 40 -2.21 9.27 23.50
C ASP A 40 -1.72 10.64 23.03
N GLY A 41 -0.46 10.99 23.31
CA GLY A 41 0.17 12.21 22.81
C GLY A 41 0.27 12.22 21.29
N LEU A 42 0.82 11.16 20.70
CA LEU A 42 0.95 10.99 19.25
C LEU A 42 -0.41 11.02 18.54
N ARG A 43 -1.43 10.37 19.10
CA ARG A 43 -2.80 10.41 18.57
C ARG A 43 -3.36 11.84 18.58
N ARG A 44 -3.21 12.57 19.69
CA ARG A 44 -3.69 13.97 19.79
C ARG A 44 -2.94 14.90 18.83
N LEU A 45 -1.64 14.67 18.60
CA LEU A 45 -0.87 15.39 17.59
C LEU A 45 -1.43 15.13 16.19
N ALA A 46 -1.65 13.87 15.83
CA ALA A 46 -2.24 13.51 14.54
C ALA A 46 -3.64 14.12 14.34
N GLU A 47 -4.49 14.09 15.37
CA GLU A 47 -5.84 14.69 15.35
C GLU A 47 -5.81 16.22 15.18
N ALA A 48 -4.85 16.90 15.80
CA ALA A 48 -4.76 18.36 15.80
C ALA A 48 -3.90 18.94 14.67
N ARG A 49 -3.17 18.10 13.91
CA ARG A 49 -2.14 18.54 12.96
C ARG A 49 -2.69 19.51 11.90
N PRO A 50 -2.18 20.75 11.83
CA PRO A 50 -2.54 21.67 10.75
C PRO A 50 -1.94 21.24 9.42
N VAL A 51 -2.56 21.68 8.33
CA VAL A 51 -2.08 21.41 6.96
C VAL A 51 -0.70 22.03 6.71
N GLN A 52 -0.40 23.15 7.37
CA GLN A 52 0.87 23.87 7.27
C GLN A 52 1.52 23.97 8.65
N LEU A 53 2.79 23.61 8.72
CA LEU A 53 3.60 23.74 9.93
C LEU A 53 4.71 24.77 9.68
N PRO A 54 4.85 25.80 10.54
CA PRO A 54 6.03 26.65 10.56
C PRO A 54 7.32 25.82 10.74
N SER A 55 8.44 26.32 10.22
CA SER A 55 9.70 25.57 10.18
C SER A 55 10.19 25.15 11.57
N ASP A 56 10.02 26.01 12.57
CA ASP A 56 10.40 25.76 13.95
C ASP A 56 9.52 24.69 14.62
N VAL A 57 8.21 24.72 14.34
CA VAL A 57 7.26 23.71 14.83
C VAL A 57 7.53 22.35 14.16
N LEU A 58 7.78 22.34 12.84
CA LEU A 58 8.14 21.12 12.10
C LEU A 58 9.45 20.51 12.65
N SER A 59 10.47 21.33 12.89
CA SER A 59 11.75 20.90 13.45
C SER A 59 11.56 20.21 14.81
N ARG A 60 10.80 20.84 15.71
CA ARG A 60 10.50 20.29 17.03
C ARG A 60 9.74 18.97 16.93
N TYR A 61 8.73 18.93 16.08
CA TYR A 61 7.91 17.74 15.86
C TYR A 61 8.72 16.56 15.33
N LEU A 62 9.49 16.74 14.24
CA LEU A 62 10.34 15.67 13.70
C LEU A 62 11.40 15.22 14.70
N THR A 63 12.02 16.16 15.43
CA THR A 63 12.98 15.82 16.49
C THR A 63 12.34 14.93 17.55
N LEU A 64 11.15 15.30 18.04
CA LEU A 64 10.42 14.48 19.01
C LEU A 64 10.11 13.08 18.47
N LEU A 65 9.62 12.99 17.22
CA LEU A 65 9.30 11.70 16.61
C LEU A 65 10.54 10.81 16.43
N TYR A 66 11.68 11.37 16.03
CA TYR A 66 12.93 10.62 15.91
C TYR A 66 13.44 10.12 17.26
N ARG A 67 13.29 10.91 18.33
CA ARG A 67 13.65 10.50 19.68
C ARG A 67 12.75 9.39 20.21
N LEU A 68 11.45 9.52 20.02
CA LEU A 68 10.45 8.52 20.44
C LEU A 68 10.57 7.20 19.65
N TRP A 69 10.96 7.28 18.38
CA TRP A 69 11.19 6.08 17.57
C TRP A 69 12.59 5.46 17.77
N GLY A 70 13.51 6.22 18.36
CA GLY A 70 14.89 5.80 18.60
C GLY A 70 15.81 5.92 17.38
N LEU A 71 15.49 6.81 16.43
CA LEU A 71 16.36 7.12 15.31
C LEU A 71 17.49 8.09 15.69
N ASN A 72 17.25 8.99 16.65
CA ASN A 72 18.24 9.95 17.14
C ASN A 72 17.93 10.34 18.59
N ASP A 73 18.92 10.34 19.49
CA ASP A 73 18.77 10.64 20.93
C ASP A 73 17.55 9.94 21.58
N PRO A 74 17.55 8.60 21.67
CA PRO A 74 16.38 7.83 22.09
C PRO A 74 15.92 8.17 23.51
N VAL A 75 14.60 8.27 23.70
CA VAL A 75 13.97 8.40 25.02
C VAL A 75 13.79 7.02 25.65
N ASP A 76 14.05 6.89 26.94
CA ASP A 76 13.79 5.65 27.69
C ASP A 76 12.28 5.45 27.93
N ILE A 77 11.73 4.37 27.38
CA ILE A 77 10.31 3.99 27.46
C ILE A 77 10.17 2.73 28.31
N ALA A 78 9.45 2.82 29.43
CA ALA A 78 9.24 1.70 30.33
C ALA A 78 7.99 0.89 29.95
N TYR A 79 8.19 -0.36 29.54
CA TYR A 79 7.12 -1.33 29.26
C TYR A 79 6.75 -2.10 30.53
N ARG A 80 5.45 -2.26 30.81
CA ARG A 80 4.94 -3.06 31.93
C ARG A 80 4.81 -4.52 31.51
N GLU A 81 5.08 -5.47 32.41
CA GLU A 81 5.21 -6.90 32.08
C GLU A 81 3.89 -7.61 31.66
N GLU A 82 2.71 -6.98 31.84
CA GLU A 82 1.41 -7.56 31.44
C GLU A 82 0.57 -6.59 30.61
N GLY A 83 0.10 -7.04 29.44
CA GLY A 83 -0.80 -6.28 28.56
C GLY A 83 -0.17 -5.07 27.86
N ALA A 84 1.16 -4.91 27.93
CA ALA A 84 1.84 -3.76 27.35
C ALA A 84 1.60 -3.63 25.85
N ILE A 85 1.25 -2.41 25.45
CA ILE A 85 1.32 -1.97 24.07
C ILE A 85 2.73 -2.26 23.53
N SER A 86 2.81 -3.03 22.44
CA SER A 86 4.08 -3.43 21.86
C SER A 86 4.91 -2.20 21.42
N PRO A 87 6.25 -2.24 21.58
CA PRO A 87 7.16 -1.20 21.05
C PRO A 87 6.91 -0.88 19.56
N GLN A 88 6.44 -1.88 18.81
CA GLN A 88 6.08 -1.77 17.40
C GLN A 88 4.97 -0.74 17.14
N ARG A 89 4.01 -0.55 18.06
CA ARG A 89 2.93 0.43 17.89
C ARG A 89 3.42 1.88 17.97
N ILE A 90 4.34 2.17 18.89
CA ILE A 90 4.98 3.49 18.99
C ILE A 90 5.78 3.75 17.71
N GLY A 91 6.62 2.78 17.32
CA GLY A 91 7.41 2.87 16.10
C GLY A 91 6.54 3.11 14.85
N TRP A 92 5.46 2.34 14.70
CA TRP A 92 4.52 2.52 13.59
C TRP A 92 3.83 3.89 13.59
N SER A 93 3.43 4.40 14.77
CA SER A 93 2.80 5.72 14.89
C SER A 93 3.78 6.85 14.58
N CYS A 94 5.03 6.75 15.03
CA CYS A 94 6.08 7.71 14.69
C CYS A 94 6.43 7.65 13.20
N GLU A 95 6.63 6.46 12.65
CA GLU A 95 6.94 6.24 11.23
C GLU A 95 5.89 6.88 10.32
N THR A 96 4.61 6.63 10.61
CA THR A 96 3.49 7.20 9.85
C THR A 96 3.53 8.74 9.88
N GLN A 97 3.70 9.33 11.06
CA GLN A 97 3.69 10.78 11.22
C GLN A 97 4.93 11.47 10.61
N ILE A 98 6.10 10.85 10.73
CA ILE A 98 7.33 11.30 10.03
C ILE A 98 7.09 11.27 8.53
N PHE A 99 6.56 10.16 8.04
CA PHE A 99 6.33 9.97 6.61
C PHE A 99 5.35 11.00 6.03
N ASP A 100 4.27 11.30 6.74
CA ASP A 100 3.30 12.34 6.39
C ASP A 100 3.90 13.76 6.36
N CYS A 101 5.16 13.98 6.81
CA CYS A 101 5.84 15.26 6.69
C CYS A 101 6.54 15.47 5.34
N PHE A 102 6.72 14.41 4.54
CA PHE A 102 7.55 14.45 3.34
C PHE A 102 6.79 14.31 2.02
N HIS A 103 5.51 13.98 2.06
CA HIS A 103 4.67 13.83 0.88
C HIS A 103 3.30 14.46 1.11
N ASP A 104 2.57 14.69 0.02
CA ASP A 104 1.28 15.36 0.05
C ASP A 104 0.12 14.39 -0.17
N SER A 105 -0.34 13.76 0.91
CA SER A 105 -1.48 12.83 0.89
C SER A 105 -2.81 13.45 0.45
N ARG A 106 -2.86 14.78 0.22
CA ARG A 106 -4.05 15.50 -0.27
C ARG A 106 -3.94 15.89 -1.74
N ALA A 107 -2.85 15.58 -2.43
CA ALA A 107 -2.64 15.93 -3.83
C ALA A 107 -3.73 15.34 -4.74
N GLU A 108 -4.02 14.04 -4.63
CA GLU A 108 -5.06 13.40 -5.45
C GLU A 108 -6.45 14.00 -5.23
N VAL A 109 -6.78 14.34 -3.97
CA VAL A 109 -8.05 14.97 -3.61
C VAL A 109 -8.17 16.34 -4.28
N ARG A 110 -7.11 17.15 -4.23
CA ARG A 110 -7.09 18.45 -4.92
C ARG A 110 -7.24 18.28 -6.42
N ASP A 111 -6.49 17.36 -7.02
CA ASP A 111 -6.52 17.11 -8.47
C ASP A 111 -7.89 16.62 -8.93
N HIS A 112 -8.55 15.77 -8.13
CA HIS A 112 -9.92 15.36 -8.38
C HIS A 112 -10.89 16.54 -8.32
N ILE A 113 -10.78 17.40 -7.30
CA ILE A 113 -11.63 18.60 -7.17
C ILE A 113 -11.39 19.54 -8.34
N LEU A 114 -10.14 19.82 -8.70
CA LEU A 114 -9.78 20.68 -9.83
C LEU A 114 -10.37 20.16 -11.15
N ARG A 115 -10.18 18.86 -11.45
CA ARG A 115 -10.79 18.23 -12.64
C ARG A 115 -12.31 18.30 -12.61
N SER A 116 -12.93 18.11 -11.44
CA SER A 116 -14.38 18.20 -11.29
C SER A 116 -14.90 19.61 -11.50
N VAL A 117 -14.15 20.61 -11.02
CA VAL A 117 -14.43 22.04 -11.26
C VAL A 117 -14.29 22.37 -12.74
N ASP A 118 -13.23 21.90 -13.40
CA ASP A 118 -13.01 22.11 -14.84
C ASP A 118 -14.10 21.46 -15.68
N HIS A 119 -14.52 20.26 -15.31
CA HIS A 119 -15.64 19.58 -15.97
C HIS A 119 -16.95 20.34 -15.79
N ALA A 120 -17.24 20.81 -14.57
CA ALA A 120 -18.42 21.62 -14.29
C ALA A 120 -18.41 22.95 -15.04
N ARG A 121 -17.25 23.60 -15.20
CA ARG A 121 -17.13 24.82 -16.02
C ARG A 121 -17.61 24.61 -17.45
N VAL A 122 -17.47 23.40 -18.00
CA VAL A 122 -17.88 23.06 -19.37
C VAL A 122 -19.35 22.64 -19.44
N LEU A 123 -19.82 21.82 -18.50
CA LEU A 123 -21.15 21.19 -18.60
C LEU A 123 -22.24 21.85 -17.73
N HIS A 124 -21.87 22.34 -16.54
CA HIS A 124 -22.78 22.83 -15.51
C HIS A 124 -22.15 24.01 -14.75
N PRO A 125 -21.94 25.16 -15.42
CA PRO A 125 -21.18 26.29 -14.88
C PRO A 125 -21.75 26.85 -13.56
N GLU A 126 -23.04 26.64 -13.31
CA GLU A 126 -23.72 26.98 -12.06
C GLU A 126 -23.19 26.19 -10.84
N GLU A 127 -22.64 25.00 -11.02
CA GLU A 127 -22.15 24.14 -9.93
C GLU A 127 -20.69 24.43 -9.52
N VAL A 128 -19.99 25.31 -10.25
CA VAL A 128 -18.54 25.57 -10.04
C VAL A 128 -18.25 26.06 -8.63
N ALA A 129 -19.11 26.94 -8.08
CA ALA A 129 -18.93 27.49 -6.74
C ALA A 129 -19.07 26.44 -5.64
N GLU A 130 -20.06 25.53 -5.78
CA GLU A 130 -20.27 24.42 -4.86
C GLU A 130 -19.10 23.43 -4.89
N ARG A 131 -18.69 23.01 -6.10
CA ARG A 131 -17.55 22.09 -6.26
C ARG A 131 -16.22 22.69 -5.78
N GLY A 132 -16.01 23.98 -6.04
CA GLY A 132 -14.81 24.71 -5.63
C GLY A 132 -14.72 24.95 -4.12
N ALA A 133 -15.85 25.00 -3.40
CA ALA A 133 -15.86 25.18 -1.94
C ALA A 133 -15.12 24.07 -1.18
N HIS A 134 -14.90 22.92 -1.83
CA HIS A 134 -14.20 21.79 -1.25
C HIS A 134 -12.68 21.80 -1.47
N PHE A 135 -12.16 22.75 -2.25
CA PHE A 135 -10.74 22.80 -2.62
C PHE A 135 -9.83 22.90 -1.38
N ARG A 136 -8.75 22.12 -1.39
CA ARG A 136 -7.68 22.20 -0.37
C ARG A 136 -6.53 23.03 -0.94
N PRO A 137 -5.93 23.95 -0.19
CA PRO A 137 -4.69 24.58 -0.64
C PRO A 137 -3.56 23.55 -0.69
N GLN A 138 -2.56 23.82 -1.54
CA GLN A 138 -1.30 23.07 -1.51
C GLN A 138 -0.58 23.35 -0.18
N PRO A 139 -0.01 22.34 0.50
CA PRO A 139 0.84 22.54 1.65
C PRO A 139 2.06 23.36 1.24
N TRP A 140 2.52 24.21 2.14
CA TRP A 140 3.76 24.95 1.98
C TRP A 140 4.74 24.43 3.02
N VAL A 141 5.93 24.03 2.56
CA VAL A 141 7.03 23.63 3.43
C VAL A 141 8.04 24.77 3.47
N PRO A 142 8.23 25.44 4.63
CA PRO A 142 9.10 26.59 4.79
C PRO A 142 10.60 26.22 4.86
N LEU A 143 11.06 25.27 4.06
CA LEU A 143 12.42 24.75 4.13
C LEU A 143 13.17 24.99 2.82
N ASP A 144 14.42 25.41 2.94
CA ASP A 144 15.38 25.25 1.85
C ASP A 144 15.85 23.78 1.75
N ILE A 145 16.59 23.48 0.68
CA ILE A 145 17.04 22.12 0.38
C ILE A 145 17.99 21.57 1.45
N ASP A 146 18.83 22.41 2.05
CA ASP A 146 19.83 21.98 3.03
C ASP A 146 19.17 21.64 4.37
N ALA A 147 18.23 22.47 4.82
CA ALA A 147 17.42 22.20 6.00
C ALA A 147 16.55 20.95 5.81
N ALA A 148 15.91 20.81 4.64
CA ALA A 148 15.14 19.62 4.31
C ALA A 148 15.99 18.35 4.32
N ARG A 149 17.22 18.40 3.77
CA ARG A 149 18.18 17.29 3.80
C ARG A 149 18.53 16.91 5.22
N CYS A 150 18.87 17.89 6.06
CA CYS A 150 19.19 17.66 7.47
C CYS A 150 18.05 16.93 8.21
N PHE A 151 16.79 17.35 7.99
CA PHE A 151 15.64 16.69 8.60
C PHE A 151 15.38 15.28 8.05
N LEU A 152 15.57 15.07 6.76
CA LEU A 152 15.25 13.80 6.12
C LEU A 152 16.32 12.72 6.35
N THR A 153 17.60 13.08 6.52
CA THR A 153 18.72 12.13 6.66
C THR A 153 18.50 11.03 7.70
N PRO A 154 18.11 11.31 8.96
CA PRO A 154 17.91 10.24 9.96
C PRO A 154 16.89 9.18 9.52
N TYR A 155 15.85 9.61 8.77
CA TYR A 155 14.84 8.70 8.25
C TYR A 155 15.37 7.86 7.09
N LEU A 156 16.12 8.47 6.16
CA LEU A 156 16.73 7.77 5.03
C LEU A 156 17.79 6.75 5.47
N ASP A 157 18.60 7.08 6.50
CA ASP A 157 19.57 6.16 7.09
C ASP A 157 18.86 4.94 7.71
N HIS A 158 17.71 5.16 8.33
CA HIS A 158 16.86 4.09 8.84
C HIS A 158 16.28 3.21 7.72
N LEU A 159 15.80 3.81 6.63
CA LEU A 159 15.34 3.07 5.46
C LEU A 159 16.46 2.24 4.81
N ALA A 160 17.68 2.78 4.74
CA ALA A 160 18.83 2.08 4.19
C ALA A 160 19.16 0.79 4.97
N LYS A 161 19.18 0.87 6.32
CA LYS A 161 19.39 -0.30 7.18
C LYS A 161 18.34 -1.39 6.98
N ARG A 162 17.08 -1.02 6.72
CA ARG A 162 16.00 -1.97 6.41
C ARG A 162 16.16 -2.58 5.02
N ALA A 163 16.58 -1.79 4.04
CA ALA A 163 16.84 -2.27 2.68
C ALA A 163 17.94 -3.35 2.65
N GLU A 164 18.98 -3.21 3.48
CA GLU A 164 20.03 -4.24 3.65
C GLU A 164 19.49 -5.58 4.17
N GLY A 165 18.43 -5.55 4.99
CA GLY A 165 17.76 -6.74 5.52
C GLY A 165 16.78 -7.42 4.56
N ALA A 166 16.77 -7.03 3.28
CA ALA A 166 15.78 -7.44 2.27
C ALA A 166 14.32 -7.07 2.62
N GLU A 167 14.11 -6.13 3.55
CA GLU A 167 12.78 -5.58 3.80
C GLU A 167 12.43 -4.52 2.73
N LEU A 168 11.39 -4.80 1.95
CA LEU A 168 10.90 -3.91 0.89
C LEU A 168 10.04 -2.73 1.41
N ARG A 169 10.03 -2.53 2.73
CA ARG A 169 9.20 -1.49 3.39
C ARG A 169 9.56 -0.08 2.96
N HIS A 170 10.80 0.16 2.53
CA HIS A 170 11.25 1.46 2.02
C HIS A 170 10.60 1.86 0.69
N LEU A 171 10.08 0.90 -0.09
CA LEU A 171 9.49 1.18 -1.39
C LEU A 171 8.24 2.07 -1.29
N LYS A 172 7.35 1.82 -0.32
CA LYS A 172 6.12 2.62 -0.17
C LYS A 172 6.41 4.09 0.17
N PRO A 173 7.27 4.41 1.16
CA PRO A 173 7.65 5.78 1.42
C PRO A 173 8.28 6.49 0.22
N CYS A 174 9.20 5.82 -0.49
CA CYS A 174 9.81 6.39 -1.68
C CYS A 174 8.77 6.64 -2.77
N TRP A 175 7.84 5.69 -2.96
CA TRP A 175 6.79 5.80 -3.97
C TRP A 175 5.87 7.00 -3.74
N ASP A 176 5.33 7.19 -2.55
CA ASP A 176 4.44 8.35 -2.34
C ASP A 176 5.22 9.66 -2.34
N ALA A 177 6.48 9.67 -1.87
CA ALA A 177 7.31 10.87 -1.91
C ALA A 177 7.60 11.34 -3.35
N VAL A 178 7.68 10.42 -4.32
CA VAL A 178 7.91 10.77 -5.74
C VAL A 178 6.62 10.88 -6.56
N THR A 179 5.52 10.22 -6.17
CA THR A 179 4.23 10.31 -6.89
C THR A 179 3.32 11.42 -6.36
N LEU A 180 3.43 11.75 -5.08
CA LEU A 180 2.70 12.81 -4.39
C LEU A 180 3.69 13.81 -3.75
N PRO A 181 4.56 14.44 -4.56
CA PRO A 181 5.73 15.13 -4.04
C PRO A 181 5.36 16.37 -3.22
N LEU A 182 6.08 16.55 -2.12
CA LEU A 182 6.10 17.78 -1.35
C LEU A 182 7.49 18.42 -1.48
N PRO A 183 7.64 19.51 -2.25
CA PRO A 183 8.95 20.15 -2.41
C PRO A 183 9.52 20.64 -1.06
N PRO A 184 10.84 20.53 -0.82
CA PRO A 184 11.87 20.05 -1.76
C PRO A 184 12.20 18.54 -1.62
N PHE A 185 11.40 17.76 -0.90
CA PHE A 185 11.75 16.38 -0.51
C PHE A 185 11.85 15.40 -1.68
N GLU A 186 11.06 15.59 -2.74
CA GLU A 186 11.08 14.74 -3.94
C GLU A 186 12.52 14.53 -4.48
N GLY A 187 13.26 15.63 -4.67
CA GLY A 187 14.64 15.55 -5.17
C GLY A 187 15.57 14.79 -4.23
N LEU A 188 15.39 14.92 -2.92
CA LEU A 188 16.19 14.22 -1.92
C LEU A 188 15.91 12.71 -1.89
N PHE A 189 14.66 12.30 -2.08
CA PHE A 189 14.31 10.88 -2.24
C PHE A 189 14.91 10.30 -3.52
N TRP A 190 14.91 11.04 -4.64
CA TRP A 190 15.58 10.61 -5.86
C TRP A 190 17.10 10.46 -5.68
N GLU A 191 17.75 11.44 -5.07
CA GLU A 191 19.18 11.36 -4.76
C GLU A 191 19.50 10.15 -3.89
N TRP A 192 18.65 9.84 -2.90
CA TRP A 192 18.82 8.67 -2.05
C TRP A 192 18.60 7.35 -2.81
N LEU A 193 17.55 7.26 -3.63
CA LEU A 193 17.30 6.09 -4.48
C LEU A 193 18.46 5.80 -5.42
N ASP A 194 19.06 6.84 -6.01
CA ASP A 194 20.25 6.71 -6.84
C ASP A 194 21.46 6.24 -6.01
N LEU A 195 21.65 6.76 -4.79
CA LEU A 195 22.73 6.36 -3.88
C LEU A 195 22.65 4.88 -3.47
N VAL A 196 21.44 4.36 -3.22
CA VAL A 196 21.22 2.94 -2.86
C VAL A 196 21.08 2.02 -4.08
N GLY A 197 21.29 2.55 -5.30
CA GLY A 197 21.29 1.76 -6.54
C GLY A 197 19.92 1.30 -7.02
N GLN A 198 18.83 1.90 -6.55
CA GLN A 198 17.45 1.55 -6.95
C GLN A 198 16.78 2.60 -7.86
N GLY A 199 17.43 3.74 -8.11
CA GLY A 199 16.81 4.85 -8.84
C GLY A 199 16.38 4.51 -10.27
N GLU A 200 17.13 3.68 -11.01
CA GLU A 200 16.73 3.27 -12.37
C GLU A 200 15.50 2.37 -12.35
N ASP A 201 15.46 1.37 -11.46
CA ASP A 201 14.32 0.46 -11.28
C ASP A 201 13.06 1.23 -10.89
N PHE A 202 13.20 2.22 -9.99
CA PHE A 202 12.09 3.06 -9.56
C PHE A 202 11.53 3.92 -10.71
N ARG A 203 12.41 4.54 -11.53
CA ARG A 203 12.00 5.30 -12.72
C ARG A 203 11.28 4.42 -13.74
N LEU A 204 11.76 3.20 -13.95
CA LEU A 204 11.11 2.23 -14.84
C LEU A 204 9.73 1.82 -14.32
N ALA A 205 9.60 1.52 -13.03
CA ALA A 205 8.33 1.18 -12.41
C ALA A 205 7.30 2.32 -12.53
N LEU A 206 7.72 3.57 -12.27
CA LEU A 206 6.89 4.77 -12.47
C LEU A 206 6.47 4.97 -13.93
N ALA A 207 7.37 4.72 -14.88
CA ALA A 207 7.05 4.80 -16.29
C ALA A 207 5.96 3.77 -16.68
N LEU A 208 6.09 2.52 -16.21
CA LEU A 208 5.11 1.46 -16.42
C LEU A 208 3.75 1.78 -15.76
N HIS A 209 3.78 2.31 -14.53
CA HIS A 209 2.59 2.81 -13.85
C HIS A 209 1.87 3.89 -14.65
N GLY A 210 2.61 4.92 -15.08
CA GLY A 210 2.07 6.01 -15.89
C GLY A 210 1.58 5.58 -17.27
N LEU A 211 2.09 4.48 -17.84
CA LEU A 211 1.57 3.88 -19.07
C LEU A 211 0.24 3.17 -18.83
N THR A 212 0.12 2.45 -17.71
CA THR A 212 -1.10 1.74 -17.29
C THR A 212 -2.26 2.71 -17.11
N ASP A 213 -2.05 3.79 -16.35
CA ASP A 213 -3.12 4.75 -16.02
C ASP A 213 -3.63 5.54 -17.24
N ARG A 214 -2.85 5.59 -18.33
CA ARG A 214 -3.27 6.22 -19.59
C ARG A 214 -4.19 5.33 -20.44
N ALA A 215 -4.35 4.04 -20.10
CA ALA A 215 -5.35 3.08 -20.60
C ALA A 215 -5.59 2.99 -22.13
N ARG A 216 -4.68 3.51 -22.97
CA ARG A 216 -4.87 3.63 -24.44
C ARG A 216 -3.60 3.33 -25.24
N GLN A 217 -2.63 2.66 -24.63
CA GLN A 217 -1.38 2.34 -25.28
C GLN A 217 -1.55 1.16 -26.23
N ARG A 218 -0.95 1.26 -27.42
CA ARG A 218 -0.76 0.12 -28.32
C ARG A 218 0.70 -0.28 -28.27
N VAL A 219 0.96 -1.56 -28.09
CA VAL A 219 2.31 -2.15 -28.10
C VAL A 219 2.43 -3.11 -29.28
N SER A 220 3.63 -3.25 -29.84
CA SER A 220 3.86 -4.30 -30.83
C SER A 220 4.03 -5.66 -30.12
N GLY A 221 3.67 -6.76 -30.78
CA GLY A 221 3.99 -8.11 -30.27
C GLY A 221 5.48 -8.29 -30.00
N GLN A 222 6.34 -7.69 -30.84
CA GLN A 222 7.80 -7.68 -30.63
C GLN A 222 8.20 -7.00 -29.31
N SER A 223 7.62 -5.85 -29.00
CA SER A 223 7.87 -5.13 -27.74
C SER A 223 7.34 -5.89 -26.53
N LEU A 224 6.18 -6.53 -26.65
CA LEU A 224 5.66 -7.41 -25.60
C LEU A 224 6.66 -8.53 -25.29
N ARG A 225 7.13 -9.25 -26.32
CA ARG A 225 8.03 -10.39 -26.15
C ARG A 225 9.43 -10.01 -25.69
N ASP A 226 10.05 -9.04 -26.34
CA ASP A 226 11.47 -8.76 -26.13
C ASP A 226 11.73 -7.75 -25.01
N THR A 227 10.71 -7.00 -24.59
CA THR A 227 10.86 -5.94 -23.59
C THR A 227 9.99 -6.18 -22.37
N LEU A 228 8.68 -6.35 -22.52
CA LEU A 228 7.77 -6.40 -21.36
C LEU A 228 7.80 -7.75 -20.62
N LEU A 229 7.71 -8.87 -21.33
CA LEU A 229 7.72 -10.20 -20.70
C LEU A 229 9.03 -10.49 -19.93
N PRO A 230 10.24 -10.12 -20.41
CA PRO A 230 11.47 -10.26 -19.63
C PRO A 230 11.46 -9.52 -18.30
N LEU A 231 10.76 -8.38 -18.19
CA LEU A 231 10.67 -7.62 -16.94
C LEU A 231 9.94 -8.37 -15.82
N LEU A 232 9.10 -9.36 -16.16
CA LEU A 232 8.44 -10.22 -15.16
C LEU A 232 9.43 -11.07 -14.35
N GLN A 233 10.66 -11.24 -14.86
CA GLN A 233 11.76 -11.94 -14.19
C GLN A 233 12.78 -10.98 -13.56
N SER A 234 12.48 -9.68 -13.49
CA SER A 234 13.36 -8.69 -12.87
C SER A 234 13.69 -9.09 -11.43
N ASP A 235 14.95 -8.85 -11.03
CA ASP A 235 15.37 -9.01 -9.64
C ASP A 235 14.62 -8.03 -8.73
N HIS A 236 14.27 -6.85 -9.26
CA HIS A 236 13.53 -5.83 -8.52
C HIS A 236 12.01 -6.10 -8.55
N PRO A 237 11.38 -6.40 -7.39
CA PRO A 237 9.97 -6.81 -7.34
C PRO A 237 9.01 -5.73 -7.83
N LEU A 238 9.33 -4.45 -7.58
CA LEU A 238 8.53 -3.32 -8.07
C LEU A 238 8.45 -3.27 -9.60
N VAL A 239 9.58 -3.51 -10.30
CA VAL A 239 9.62 -3.53 -11.78
C VAL A 239 8.79 -4.69 -12.31
N ALA A 240 8.98 -5.89 -11.75
CA ALA A 240 8.22 -7.07 -12.15
C ALA A 240 6.70 -6.87 -11.96
N ALA A 241 6.29 -6.31 -10.83
CA ALA A 241 4.89 -6.05 -10.53
C ALA A 241 4.27 -4.97 -11.46
N HIS A 242 4.94 -3.83 -11.67
CA HIS A 242 4.40 -2.81 -12.57
C HIS A 242 4.42 -3.23 -14.04
N ALA A 243 5.37 -4.06 -14.46
CA ALA A 243 5.34 -4.68 -15.78
C ALA A 243 4.12 -5.61 -15.91
N ALA A 244 3.87 -6.43 -14.90
CA ALA A 244 2.71 -7.32 -14.86
C ALA A 244 1.39 -6.54 -14.89
N ARG A 245 1.27 -5.46 -14.10
CA ARG A 245 0.10 -4.58 -14.10
C ARG A 245 -0.12 -3.94 -15.48
N PHE A 246 0.95 -3.43 -16.10
CA PHE A 246 0.85 -2.87 -17.44
C PHE A 246 0.42 -3.92 -18.47
N ILE A 247 1.02 -5.11 -18.46
CA ILE A 247 0.64 -6.22 -19.34
C ILE A 247 -0.82 -6.62 -19.10
N GLY A 248 -1.28 -6.74 -17.85
CA GLY A 248 -2.67 -7.02 -17.50
C GLY A 248 -3.65 -6.02 -18.12
N SER A 249 -3.31 -4.73 -18.11
CA SER A 249 -4.13 -3.67 -18.72
C SER A 249 -4.26 -3.77 -20.25
N LEU A 250 -3.42 -4.59 -20.91
CA LEU A 250 -3.51 -4.85 -22.34
C LEU A 250 -4.46 -6.01 -22.66
N MET A 251 -4.80 -6.87 -21.69
CA MET A 251 -5.47 -8.15 -21.94
C MET A 251 -6.95 -8.01 -22.32
N ALA A 252 -7.66 -7.03 -21.74
CA ALA A 252 -9.09 -6.83 -22.00
C ALA A 252 -9.39 -6.63 -23.50
N ASP A 253 -8.56 -5.84 -24.18
CA ASP A 253 -8.66 -5.57 -25.62
C ASP A 253 -7.40 -6.01 -26.36
N PHE A 254 -6.91 -7.23 -26.08
CA PHE A 254 -5.59 -7.69 -26.54
C PHE A 254 -5.37 -7.52 -28.05
N GLU A 255 -6.34 -7.87 -28.88
CA GLU A 255 -6.24 -7.75 -30.34
C GLU A 255 -6.15 -6.29 -30.83
N GLU A 256 -6.76 -5.35 -30.09
CA GLU A 256 -6.72 -3.92 -30.42
C GLU A 256 -5.47 -3.21 -29.86
N ARG A 257 -4.95 -3.71 -28.74
CA ARG A 257 -3.83 -3.12 -27.98
C ARG A 257 -2.48 -3.72 -28.33
N VAL A 258 -2.43 -4.97 -28.81
CA VAL A 258 -1.19 -5.64 -29.22
C VAL A 258 -1.17 -5.80 -30.74
N MET A 259 -0.35 -4.96 -31.38
CA MET A 259 -0.22 -4.90 -32.83
C MET A 259 0.54 -6.13 -33.35
N ALA A 260 -0.14 -6.89 -34.20
CA ALA A 260 0.25 -8.20 -34.72
C ALA A 260 0.48 -9.23 -33.59
N PRO A 261 -0.42 -10.23 -33.44
CA PRO A 261 -0.18 -11.28 -32.47
C PRO A 261 1.08 -12.04 -32.87
N ASP A 262 2.03 -12.17 -31.93
CA ASP A 262 3.07 -13.18 -32.04
C ASP A 262 2.55 -14.50 -31.44
N ASP A 263 3.44 -15.43 -31.10
CA ASP A 263 3.08 -16.70 -30.45
C ASP A 263 2.60 -16.56 -28.98
N TRP A 264 2.58 -15.36 -28.43
CA TRP A 264 2.06 -15.01 -27.10
C TRP A 264 0.60 -14.60 -27.15
N THR A 265 -0.28 -15.57 -26.95
CA THR A 265 -1.70 -15.33 -26.67
C THR A 265 -1.92 -14.96 -25.20
N PRO A 266 -3.04 -14.30 -24.84
CA PRO A 266 -3.39 -14.04 -23.44
C PRO A 266 -3.34 -15.30 -22.56
N ALA A 267 -3.88 -16.42 -23.03
CA ALA A 267 -3.80 -17.71 -22.34
C ALA A 267 -2.36 -18.16 -22.05
N ARG A 268 -1.45 -17.98 -23.01
CA ARG A 268 -0.02 -18.31 -22.82
C ARG A 268 0.67 -17.37 -21.84
N ILE A 269 0.28 -16.10 -21.79
CA ILE A 269 0.78 -15.14 -20.80
C ILE A 269 0.33 -15.57 -19.40
N VAL A 270 -0.96 -15.85 -19.21
CA VAL A 270 -1.50 -16.33 -17.91
C VAL A 270 -0.80 -17.61 -17.45
N GLU A 271 -0.57 -18.54 -18.38
CA GLU A 271 0.19 -19.76 -18.15
C GLU A 271 1.64 -19.47 -17.71
N HIS A 272 2.29 -18.49 -18.34
CA HIS A 272 3.65 -18.09 -17.98
C HIS A 272 3.74 -17.54 -16.55
N LEU A 273 2.75 -16.77 -16.10
CA LEU A 273 2.73 -16.17 -14.76
C LEU A 273 2.80 -17.21 -13.64
N ARG A 274 2.12 -18.36 -13.77
CA ARG A 274 2.15 -19.41 -12.73
C ARG A 274 3.50 -20.12 -12.60
N HIS A 275 4.37 -20.02 -13.61
CA HIS A 275 5.70 -20.66 -13.62
C HIS A 275 6.86 -19.73 -13.28
N LEU A 276 6.58 -18.46 -12.95
CA LEU A 276 7.62 -17.52 -12.56
C LEU A 276 8.38 -18.01 -11.33
N GLN A 277 9.71 -17.86 -11.34
CA GLN A 277 10.57 -18.35 -10.26
C GLN A 277 10.69 -17.32 -9.12
N LYS A 278 10.53 -16.03 -9.44
CA LYS A 278 10.62 -14.91 -8.51
C LYS A 278 9.32 -14.13 -8.49
N HIS A 279 9.02 -13.52 -7.35
CA HIS A 279 7.92 -12.55 -7.16
C HIS A 279 6.55 -13.03 -7.64
N ARG A 280 6.34 -14.34 -7.79
CA ARG A 280 5.19 -14.92 -8.49
C ARG A 280 3.85 -14.38 -7.99
N ARG A 281 3.67 -14.34 -6.66
CA ARG A 281 2.46 -13.82 -6.04
C ARG A 281 2.31 -12.31 -6.29
N SER A 282 3.35 -11.52 -6.10
CA SER A 282 3.29 -10.06 -6.37
C SER A 282 2.98 -9.75 -7.85
N VAL A 283 3.58 -10.51 -8.77
CA VAL A 283 3.31 -10.39 -10.21
C VAL A 283 1.88 -10.79 -10.57
N ALA A 284 1.37 -11.90 -10.03
CA ALA A 284 0.00 -12.34 -10.27
C ALA A 284 -1.03 -11.33 -9.76
N GLY A 285 -0.85 -10.81 -8.53
CA GLY A 285 -1.72 -9.76 -7.99
C GLY A 285 -1.68 -8.49 -8.84
N ALA A 286 -0.48 -8.03 -9.21
CA ALA A 286 -0.35 -6.85 -10.04
C ALA A 286 -0.94 -7.03 -11.44
N PHE A 287 -0.83 -8.22 -12.04
CA PHE A 287 -1.48 -8.55 -13.31
C PHE A 287 -3.01 -8.47 -13.22
N LEU A 288 -3.62 -9.09 -12.18
CA LEU A 288 -5.05 -8.96 -11.92
C LEU A 288 -5.46 -7.50 -11.71
N ASN A 289 -4.61 -6.70 -11.05
CA ASN A 289 -4.84 -5.27 -10.90
C ASN A 289 -4.80 -4.48 -12.22
N GLY A 290 -4.03 -4.93 -13.19
CA GLY A 290 -4.08 -4.40 -14.55
C GLY A 290 -5.40 -4.70 -15.26
N ILE A 291 -5.95 -5.90 -15.02
CA ILE A 291 -7.20 -6.38 -15.60
C ILE A 291 -8.42 -5.68 -14.98
N ASP A 292 -8.46 -5.63 -13.64
CA ASP A 292 -9.51 -5.06 -12.77
C ASP A 292 -9.83 -3.58 -13.10
N ALA A 293 -8.87 -2.83 -13.63
CA ALA A 293 -9.10 -1.46 -14.10
C ALA A 293 -10.21 -1.34 -15.19
N MET A 294 -10.64 -2.46 -15.79
CA MET A 294 -11.63 -2.50 -16.88
C MET A 294 -12.94 -3.24 -16.52
N ASP A 295 -12.97 -4.13 -15.53
CA ASP A 295 -14.13 -4.98 -15.17
C ASP A 295 -14.10 -5.34 -13.66
N PRO A 296 -15.24 -5.32 -12.93
CA PRO A 296 -15.29 -5.61 -11.49
C PRO A 296 -14.90 -7.03 -11.05
N ASP A 297 -14.80 -8.04 -11.92
CA ASP A 297 -14.30 -9.37 -11.53
C ASP A 297 -13.10 -9.82 -12.39
N PRO A 298 -11.86 -9.65 -11.89
CA PRO A 298 -10.66 -10.00 -12.65
C PRO A 298 -10.50 -11.50 -12.88
N PHE A 299 -11.15 -12.38 -12.11
CA PHE A 299 -11.12 -13.83 -12.36
C PHE A 299 -12.09 -14.25 -13.46
N ALA A 300 -13.27 -13.63 -13.56
CA ALA A 300 -14.16 -13.82 -14.70
C ALA A 300 -13.46 -13.41 -16.00
N GLU A 301 -12.70 -12.32 -15.95
CA GLU A 301 -11.93 -11.83 -17.07
C GLU A 301 -10.74 -12.75 -17.43
N LEU A 302 -10.08 -13.39 -16.44
CA LEU A 302 -9.12 -14.46 -16.70
C LEU A 302 -9.74 -15.62 -17.50
N VAL A 303 -10.95 -16.07 -17.13
CA VAL A 303 -11.67 -17.13 -17.86
C VAL A 303 -11.99 -16.68 -19.28
N ARG A 304 -12.35 -15.41 -19.47
CA ARG A 304 -12.63 -14.87 -20.81
C ARG A 304 -11.39 -14.91 -21.72
N ILE A 305 -10.23 -14.49 -21.23
CA ILE A 305 -8.99 -14.43 -22.02
C ILE A 305 -8.25 -15.78 -22.11
N ALA A 306 -8.57 -16.72 -21.21
CA ALA A 306 -8.04 -18.07 -21.18
C ALA A 306 -9.16 -19.09 -20.86
N PRO A 307 -10.02 -19.44 -21.84
CA PRO A 307 -11.23 -20.24 -21.61
C PRO A 307 -11.00 -21.64 -21.03
N ASP A 308 -9.83 -22.23 -21.29
CA ASP A 308 -9.45 -23.56 -20.79
C ASP A 308 -8.72 -23.51 -19.44
N LEU A 309 -8.62 -22.33 -18.80
CA LEU A 309 -7.93 -22.15 -17.53
C LEU A 309 -8.77 -22.71 -16.37
N ASP A 310 -8.20 -23.66 -15.65
CA ASP A 310 -8.66 -24.01 -14.31
C ASP A 310 -8.16 -22.93 -13.33
N VAL A 311 -9.05 -21.97 -13.02
CA VAL A 311 -8.72 -20.80 -12.19
C VAL A 311 -8.29 -21.23 -10.79
N GLU A 312 -9.01 -22.15 -10.16
CA GLU A 312 -8.67 -22.60 -8.81
C GLU A 312 -7.29 -23.28 -8.78
N GLN A 313 -7.00 -24.13 -9.77
CA GLN A 313 -5.68 -24.76 -9.85
C GLN A 313 -4.59 -23.72 -10.15
N TRP A 314 -4.85 -22.74 -11.02
CA TRP A 314 -3.91 -21.65 -11.29
C TRP A 314 -3.63 -20.82 -10.02
N VAL A 315 -4.65 -20.50 -9.23
CA VAL A 315 -4.51 -19.81 -7.93
C VAL A 315 -3.61 -20.62 -7.00
N MET A 316 -3.87 -21.92 -6.85
CA MET A 316 -3.04 -22.78 -6.02
C MET A 316 -1.60 -22.87 -6.53
N ASP A 317 -1.39 -22.86 -7.85
CA ASP A 317 -0.06 -22.87 -8.47
C ASP A 317 0.73 -21.59 -8.20
N VAL A 318 0.06 -20.44 -8.22
CA VAL A 318 0.64 -19.15 -7.85
C VAL A 318 1.01 -19.11 -6.37
N LEU A 319 0.19 -19.70 -5.50
CA LEU A 319 0.45 -19.76 -4.06
C LEU A 319 1.55 -20.76 -3.67
N ARG A 320 1.94 -21.72 -4.52
CA ARG A 320 2.96 -22.71 -4.17
C ARG A 320 4.28 -22.07 -3.72
N GLY A 321 4.87 -22.64 -2.67
CA GLY A 321 6.16 -22.22 -2.11
C GLY A 321 6.02 -21.27 -0.92
N PRO A 322 7.14 -20.98 -0.23
CA PRO A 322 7.13 -20.23 1.03
C PRO A 322 7.09 -18.71 0.85
N ALA A 323 7.02 -18.19 -0.38
CA ALA A 323 7.19 -16.76 -0.64
C ALA A 323 5.92 -15.98 -0.29
N GLU A 324 5.95 -15.16 0.77
CA GLU A 324 4.94 -14.13 0.99
C GLU A 324 4.91 -13.12 -0.15
N ALA A 325 3.72 -12.62 -0.48
CA ALA A 325 3.59 -11.52 -1.43
C ALA A 325 3.97 -10.22 -0.70
N ALA A 326 5.14 -9.66 -1.02
CA ALA A 326 5.48 -8.34 -0.51
C ALA A 326 4.43 -7.32 -0.95
N PHE A 327 4.03 -6.44 -0.05
CA PHE A 327 3.25 -5.26 -0.39
C PHE A 327 4.12 -4.33 -1.26
N LEU A 328 3.66 -4.05 -2.49
CA LEU A 328 4.35 -3.18 -3.43
C LEU A 328 3.44 -1.98 -3.75
N PRO A 329 3.94 -0.75 -3.61
CA PRO A 329 3.14 0.44 -3.85
C PRO A 329 2.63 0.50 -5.30
N GLY A 330 1.47 1.13 -5.51
CA GLY A 330 0.89 1.30 -6.84
C GLY A 330 0.45 -0.01 -7.51
N THR A 331 0.37 -1.12 -6.78
CA THR A 331 -0.16 -2.41 -7.25
C THR A 331 -0.97 -3.06 -6.15
N GLN A 332 -1.84 -4.01 -6.53
CA GLN A 332 -2.61 -4.78 -5.57
C GLN A 332 -1.95 -6.14 -5.33
N ALA A 333 -1.85 -6.55 -4.07
CA ALA A 333 -1.30 -7.85 -3.72
C ALA A 333 -2.24 -8.98 -4.11
N PHE A 334 -1.71 -10.17 -4.41
CA PHE A 334 -2.53 -11.29 -4.88
C PHE A 334 -3.59 -11.74 -3.88
N TRP A 335 -3.24 -11.75 -2.58
CA TRP A 335 -4.18 -12.09 -1.51
C TRP A 335 -5.41 -11.18 -1.49
N PHE A 336 -5.33 -9.96 -2.05
CA PHE A 336 -6.48 -9.07 -2.14
C PHE A 336 -7.59 -9.67 -2.99
N TYR A 337 -7.24 -10.05 -4.21
CA TYR A 337 -8.19 -10.67 -5.14
C TYR A 337 -8.73 -12.00 -4.60
N LEU A 338 -7.91 -12.75 -3.86
CA LEU A 338 -8.34 -14.03 -3.30
C LEU A 338 -9.41 -13.87 -2.21
N HIS A 339 -9.25 -12.93 -1.27
CA HIS A 339 -10.26 -12.76 -0.24
C HIS A 339 -11.54 -12.14 -0.79
N GLU A 340 -11.45 -11.18 -1.70
CA GLU A 340 -12.63 -10.60 -2.37
C GLU A 340 -13.42 -11.63 -3.18
N HIS A 341 -12.73 -12.55 -3.89
CA HIS A 341 -13.39 -13.53 -4.75
C HIS A 341 -13.88 -14.79 -4.01
N TYR A 342 -13.15 -15.26 -2.99
CA TYR A 342 -13.43 -16.53 -2.30
C TYR A 342 -14.02 -16.36 -0.89
N ASP A 343 -14.39 -15.16 -0.45
CA ASP A 343 -14.99 -14.91 0.89
C ASP A 343 -16.29 -15.71 1.16
N ARG A 344 -16.96 -16.18 0.11
CA ARG A 344 -18.18 -17.00 0.16
C ARG A 344 -18.00 -18.38 -0.47
N ASP A 345 -16.76 -18.85 -0.65
CA ASP A 345 -16.44 -20.19 -1.14
C ASP A 345 -15.75 -21.05 -0.07
N PRO A 346 -16.51 -21.76 0.78
CA PRO A 346 -15.93 -22.58 1.83
C PRO A 346 -15.04 -23.72 1.32
N ALA A 347 -15.28 -24.21 0.10
CA ALA A 347 -14.50 -25.31 -0.46
C ALA A 347 -13.10 -24.85 -0.82
N MET A 348 -12.98 -23.69 -1.48
CA MET A 348 -11.69 -23.10 -1.80
C MET A 348 -10.94 -22.62 -0.54
N VAL A 349 -11.65 -22.01 0.42
CA VAL A 349 -11.04 -21.60 1.69
C VAL A 349 -10.48 -22.79 2.47
N LEU A 350 -11.22 -23.91 2.55
CA LEU A 350 -10.71 -25.13 3.17
C LEU A 350 -9.48 -25.68 2.41
N ARG A 351 -9.41 -25.51 1.09
CA ARG A 351 -8.25 -25.87 0.28
C ARG A 351 -7.03 -25.01 0.63
N PHE A 352 -7.19 -23.69 0.85
CA PHE A 352 -6.13 -22.82 1.36
C PHE A 352 -5.61 -23.30 2.72
N VAL A 353 -6.52 -23.60 3.66
CA VAL A 353 -6.16 -24.10 5.00
C VAL A 353 -5.35 -25.39 4.92
N ARG A 354 -5.77 -26.33 4.08
CA ARG A 354 -5.08 -27.63 3.91
C ARG A 354 -3.72 -27.51 3.23
N ALA A 355 -3.54 -26.49 2.40
CA ALA A 355 -2.28 -26.19 1.75
C ALA A 355 -1.32 -25.35 2.63
N GLY A 356 -1.76 -24.94 3.83
CA GLY A 356 -0.96 -24.13 4.76
C GLY A 356 -0.98 -22.62 4.45
N HIS A 357 -1.87 -22.15 3.58
CA HIS A 357 -2.05 -20.72 3.27
C HIS A 357 -3.04 -20.09 4.26
N LEU A 358 -2.68 -20.14 5.55
CA LEU A 358 -3.60 -19.77 6.64
C LEU A 358 -3.90 -18.27 6.68
N ASP A 359 -2.94 -17.43 6.29
CA ASP A 359 -3.07 -15.98 6.14
C ASP A 359 -4.19 -15.62 5.15
N VAL A 360 -4.15 -16.20 3.95
CA VAL A 360 -5.16 -16.01 2.91
C VAL A 360 -6.51 -16.55 3.35
N ALA A 361 -6.53 -17.77 3.89
CA ALA A 361 -7.77 -18.38 4.37
C ALA A 361 -8.44 -17.53 5.48
N TRP A 362 -7.64 -17.00 6.40
CA TRP A 362 -8.13 -16.15 7.48
C TRP A 362 -8.73 -14.85 6.95
N MET A 363 -8.10 -14.21 5.96
CA MET A 363 -8.66 -13.03 5.29
C MET A 363 -10.01 -13.35 4.64
N CYS A 364 -10.13 -14.45 3.87
CA CYS A 364 -11.41 -14.87 3.29
C CYS A 364 -12.51 -15.08 4.35
N ILE A 365 -12.18 -15.76 5.46
CA ILE A 365 -13.13 -16.07 6.54
C ILE A 365 -13.62 -14.79 7.22
N THR A 366 -12.73 -13.82 7.42
CA THR A 366 -13.01 -12.61 8.22
C THR A 366 -13.48 -11.41 7.42
N GLU A 367 -13.51 -11.50 6.08
CA GLU A 367 -14.09 -10.48 5.21
C GLU A 367 -15.57 -10.23 5.53
N ASN A 368 -16.29 -11.30 5.88
CA ASN A 368 -17.67 -11.21 6.34
C ASN A 368 -17.74 -11.30 7.87
N SER A 369 -18.56 -10.44 8.48
CA SER A 369 -18.89 -10.51 9.91
C SER A 369 -20.42 -10.53 10.08
N PRO A 370 -21.03 -11.70 10.36
CA PRO A 370 -20.41 -13.00 10.64
C PRO A 370 -19.78 -13.66 9.39
N PRO A 371 -18.89 -14.67 9.56
CA PRO A 371 -18.37 -15.47 8.43
C PRO A 371 -19.49 -16.07 7.58
N ALA A 372 -19.21 -16.32 6.30
CA ALA A 372 -20.17 -16.93 5.39
C ALA A 372 -20.58 -18.35 5.83
N ASP A 373 -21.80 -18.75 5.48
CA ASP A 373 -22.35 -20.07 5.81
C ASP A 373 -21.46 -21.19 5.28
N GLY A 374 -21.15 -22.19 6.12
CA GLY A 374 -20.36 -23.36 5.76
C GLY A 374 -18.85 -23.22 5.94
N MET A 375 -18.37 -22.10 6.50
CA MET A 375 -16.94 -21.88 6.81
C MET A 375 -16.43 -22.69 8.02
N GLU A 376 -17.31 -23.32 8.80
CA GLU A 376 -16.96 -24.08 10.00
C GLU A 376 -15.89 -25.16 9.77
N PRO A 377 -15.94 -26.00 8.71
CA PRO A 377 -14.91 -27.00 8.47
C PRO A 377 -13.52 -26.41 8.20
N ALA A 378 -13.45 -25.22 7.57
CA ALA A 378 -12.18 -24.53 7.37
C ALA A 378 -11.63 -23.98 8.69
N LEU A 379 -12.49 -23.40 9.52
CA LEU A 379 -12.14 -22.94 10.88
C LEU A 379 -11.70 -24.09 11.78
N GLU A 380 -12.38 -25.24 11.74
CA GLU A 380 -12.00 -26.45 12.48
C GLU A 380 -10.64 -26.98 12.02
N ALA A 381 -10.42 -27.05 10.70
CA ALA A 381 -9.13 -27.46 10.15
C ALA A 381 -8.00 -26.47 10.49
N MET A 382 -8.29 -25.17 10.54
CA MET A 382 -7.35 -24.13 10.95
C MET A 382 -7.08 -24.19 12.44
N ALA A 383 -8.08 -24.46 13.29
CA ALA A 383 -7.94 -24.60 14.74
C ALA A 383 -6.95 -25.70 15.17
N LEU A 384 -6.70 -26.68 14.30
CA LEU A 384 -5.73 -27.76 14.49
C LEU A 384 -4.29 -27.36 14.11
N GLN A 385 -4.12 -26.20 13.47
CA GLN A 385 -2.84 -25.64 13.03
C GLN A 385 -2.60 -24.33 13.79
N ASP A 386 -1.54 -24.22 14.59
CA ASP A 386 -1.26 -22.97 15.32
C ASP A 386 0.07 -22.29 14.94
N PRO A 387 0.45 -22.21 13.64
CA PRO A 387 1.48 -21.25 13.27
C PRO A 387 0.91 -19.83 13.47
N GLU A 388 1.70 -18.96 14.11
CA GLU A 388 1.43 -17.52 14.18
C GLU A 388 0.11 -17.10 14.87
N GLY A 389 -0.53 -18.03 15.60
CA GLY A 389 -1.74 -17.76 16.39
C GLY A 389 -3.06 -17.89 15.63
N TYR A 390 -3.04 -18.27 14.34
CA TYR A 390 -4.26 -18.46 13.54
C TYR A 390 -5.18 -19.54 14.13
N GLY A 391 -4.63 -20.66 14.63
CA GLY A 391 -5.42 -21.72 15.25
C GLY A 391 -6.09 -21.28 16.54
N THR A 392 -5.44 -20.44 17.33
CA THR A 392 -6.05 -19.80 18.50
C THR A 392 -7.21 -18.89 18.10
N ALA A 393 -7.02 -18.02 17.10
CA ALA A 393 -8.06 -17.13 16.61
C ALA A 393 -9.27 -17.90 16.04
N ALA A 394 -9.04 -18.98 15.30
CA ALA A 394 -10.10 -19.85 14.76
C ALA A 394 -10.93 -20.50 15.89
N ARG A 395 -10.29 -21.01 16.95
CA ARG A 395 -10.99 -21.57 18.13
C ARG A 395 -11.83 -20.55 18.87
N ASP A 396 -11.38 -19.30 18.94
CA ASP A 396 -12.14 -18.21 19.54
C ASP A 396 -13.38 -17.86 18.70
N LEU A 397 -13.23 -17.81 17.37
CA LEU A 397 -14.33 -17.51 16.45
C LEU A 397 -15.39 -18.61 16.46
N LEU A 398 -14.99 -19.89 16.38
CA LEU A 398 -15.92 -21.03 16.49
C LEU A 398 -16.74 -21.01 17.79
N ARG A 399 -16.11 -20.67 18.92
CA ARG A 399 -16.81 -20.53 20.21
C ARG A 399 -17.87 -19.44 20.19
N ARG A 400 -17.61 -18.32 19.50
CA ARG A 400 -18.58 -17.22 19.35
C ARG A 400 -19.74 -17.61 18.42
N MET A 401 -19.48 -18.40 17.39
CA MET A 401 -20.50 -18.89 16.45
C MET A 401 -21.42 -19.93 17.10
N GLY A 402 -20.89 -20.82 17.94
CA GLY A 402 -21.67 -21.88 18.60
C GLY A 402 -22.38 -21.48 19.91
N GLY A 403 -22.17 -20.25 20.40
CA GLY A 403 -22.72 -19.75 21.67
C GLY A 403 -23.96 -18.85 21.55
N GLY A 404 -24.67 -18.92 20.41
CA GLY A 404 -25.87 -18.13 20.11
C GLY A 404 -27.17 -18.71 20.66
#